data_AF-A0A916X396-F1
#
_entry.id   AF-A0A916X396-F1
#
_cell.length_a   1.000
_cell.length_b   1.000
_cell.length_c   1.000
_cell.angle_alpha   90.00
_cell.angle_beta   90.00
_cell.angle_gamma   90.00
#
_symmetry.space_group_name_H-M   'P 1'
#
loop_
_entity.id
_entity.type
_entity.pdbx_description
1 polymer ?
#
loop_
_entity_poly.entity_id
_entity_poly.type
_entity_poly.pdbx_seq_one_letter_code
_entity_poly.pdbx_strand_id
1 'polypeptide(L)'
;MIDQISALSSATDGILKSTNQTRFAVQPGELGNMGGTADVPGASFSQTMAAVSQDAIDRVKQGEAAALAGVDGQASVQQVVEAVMAAETSLRTAIAIRDKVVTAYQEISRMTI
;
A
#
# COMPACT_ATOMS: atom_id res chain seq x y z
N MET A 1 -21.12 51.02 -3.39
CA MET A 1 -21.06 49.57 -3.10
C MET A 1 -21.54 48.77 -4.31
N ILE A 2 -20.81 48.75 -5.44
CA ILE A 2 -21.22 47.97 -6.64
C ILE A 2 -20.06 47.19 -7.30
N ASP A 3 -18.78 47.41 -6.96
CA ASP A 3 -17.63 46.77 -7.63
C ASP A 3 -17.18 45.40 -7.08
N GLN A 4 -17.94 44.73 -6.22
CA GLN A 4 -17.53 43.40 -5.69
C GLN A 4 -18.21 42.20 -6.38
N ILE A 5 -18.99 42.41 -7.45
CA ILE A 5 -19.76 41.34 -8.09
C ILE A 5 -19.09 40.80 -9.37
N SER A 6 -18.18 41.56 -9.99
CA SER A 6 -17.50 41.13 -11.23
C SER A 6 -16.25 40.26 -11.03
N ALA A 7 -15.72 40.12 -9.80
CA ALA A 7 -14.55 39.30 -9.53
C ALA A 7 -14.87 37.82 -9.21
N LEU A 8 -16.15 37.48 -8.99
CA LEU A 8 -16.57 36.12 -8.64
C LEU A 8 -17.01 35.28 -9.85
N SER A 9 -17.23 35.89 -11.02
CA SER A 9 -17.65 35.19 -12.25
C SER A 9 -16.49 34.63 -13.07
N SER A 10 -15.28 35.18 -12.96
CA SER A 10 -14.10 34.72 -13.72
C SER A 10 -13.33 33.57 -13.04
N ALA A 11 -13.62 33.26 -11.78
CA ALA A 11 -13.01 32.13 -11.07
C ALA A 11 -13.72 30.79 -11.36
N THR A 12 -14.96 30.82 -11.85
CA THR A 12 -15.78 29.63 -12.13
C THR A 12 -15.57 29.11 -13.56
N ASP A 13 -15.20 29.98 -14.51
CA ASP A 13 -14.97 29.62 -15.92
C ASP A 13 -13.62 28.93 -16.18
N GLY A 14 -12.64 29.08 -15.29
CA GLY A 14 -11.30 28.47 -15.43
C GLY A 14 -11.18 27.02 -14.93
N ILE A 15 -12.03 26.62 -13.99
CA ILE A 15 -11.97 25.29 -13.34
C ILE A 15 -12.74 24.22 -14.12
N LEU A 16 -13.74 24.64 -14.92
CA LEU A 16 -14.57 23.71 -15.69
C LEU A 16 -13.98 23.36 -17.07
N LYS A 17 -12.93 24.06 -17.53
CA LYS A 17 -12.39 23.94 -18.89
C LYS A 17 -11.01 23.28 -19.00
N SER A 18 -10.38 22.87 -17.89
CA SER A 18 -8.95 22.50 -17.90
C SER A 18 -8.56 21.06 -17.49
N THR A 19 -9.43 20.18 -16.96
CA THR A 19 -8.87 18.94 -16.35
C THR A 19 -9.47 17.59 -16.74
N ASN A 20 -10.74 17.39 -17.12
CA ASN A 20 -11.23 16.00 -17.19
C ASN A 20 -12.17 15.58 -18.34
N GLN A 21 -12.28 16.36 -19.41
CA GLN A 21 -12.95 15.89 -20.63
C GLN A 21 -12.06 16.18 -21.84
N THR A 22 -11.79 15.14 -22.65
CA THR A 22 -10.82 15.06 -23.78
C THR A 22 -9.46 14.48 -23.33
N ARG A 23 -9.19 13.17 -23.37
CA ARG A 23 -9.32 12.25 -24.51
C ARG A 23 -9.59 10.81 -24.04
N PHE A 24 -10.85 10.42 -23.97
CA PHE A 24 -11.23 9.02 -24.23
C PHE A 24 -11.64 8.96 -25.70
N ALA A 25 -10.65 9.13 -26.59
CA ALA A 25 -10.78 8.72 -27.98
C ALA A 25 -10.12 7.37 -28.07
N VAL A 26 -10.91 6.31 -27.90
CA VAL A 26 -10.53 4.95 -28.31
C VAL A 26 -10.32 5.02 -29.82
N GLN A 27 -9.07 5.08 -30.23
CA GLN A 27 -8.67 4.88 -31.62
C GLN A 27 -8.79 3.37 -31.90
N PRO A 28 -9.68 2.93 -32.81
CA PRO A 28 -9.73 1.53 -33.21
C PRO A 28 -8.54 1.27 -34.15
N GLY A 29 -7.40 0.91 -33.56
CA GLY A 29 -6.15 0.70 -34.30
C GLY A 29 -5.04 -0.04 -33.56
N GLU A 30 -5.10 -0.20 -32.23
CA GLU A 30 -4.05 -0.87 -31.45
C GLU A 30 -4.54 -2.11 -30.69
N LEU A 31 -5.27 -3.00 -31.37
CA LEU A 31 -5.51 -4.38 -30.91
C LEU A 31 -4.33 -5.32 -31.27
N GLY A 32 -3.13 -4.78 -31.48
CA GLY A 32 -1.96 -5.51 -31.99
C GLY A 32 -0.88 -5.84 -30.97
N ASN A 33 -1.07 -5.59 -29.66
CA ASN A 33 -0.04 -5.91 -28.67
C ASN A 33 -0.58 -6.19 -27.26
N MET A 34 -1.53 -7.11 -27.11
CA MET A 34 -1.81 -7.78 -25.82
C MET A 34 -0.86 -8.97 -25.65
N GLY A 35 0.44 -8.66 -25.53
CA GLY A 35 1.51 -9.64 -25.44
C GLY A 35 2.72 -9.09 -24.71
N GLY A 36 2.51 -8.34 -23.62
CA GLY A 36 3.57 -7.82 -22.80
C GLY A 36 3.02 -7.39 -21.46
N THR A 37 3.58 -7.91 -20.38
CA THR A 37 3.47 -7.35 -19.04
C THR A 37 3.93 -5.89 -19.10
N ALA A 38 2.99 -4.98 -19.29
CA ALA A 38 3.24 -3.56 -19.14
C ALA A 38 3.52 -3.33 -17.65
N ASP A 39 4.78 -3.05 -17.34
CA ASP A 39 5.20 -2.43 -16.08
C ASP A 39 4.40 -1.12 -15.94
N VAL A 40 3.31 -1.18 -15.19
CA VAL A 40 2.62 0.01 -14.71
C VAL A 40 3.62 0.73 -13.81
N PRO A 41 3.93 2.03 -14.02
CA PRO A 41 4.73 2.81 -13.08
C PRO A 41 3.94 3.04 -11.79
N GLY A 42 3.87 2.00 -10.98
CA GLY A 42 3.18 1.92 -9.70
C GLY A 42 3.86 0.78 -8.95
N ALA A 43 4.47 1.09 -7.81
CA ALA A 43 5.32 0.24 -6.99
C ALA A 43 5.32 -1.26 -7.38
N SER A 44 6.45 -1.73 -7.92
CA SER A 44 6.64 -3.15 -8.23
C SER A 44 6.25 -4.00 -7.03
N PHE A 45 5.62 -5.15 -7.27
CA PHE A 45 5.16 -6.07 -6.21
C PHE A 45 6.27 -6.37 -5.20
N SER A 46 7.51 -6.54 -5.67
CA SER A 46 8.70 -6.72 -4.82
C SER A 46 8.93 -5.57 -3.85
N GLN A 47 8.76 -4.32 -4.29
CA GLN A 47 8.94 -3.14 -3.46
C GLN A 47 7.81 -2.99 -2.43
N THR A 48 6.57 -3.27 -2.83
CA THR A 48 5.43 -3.30 -1.89
C THR A 48 5.62 -4.40 -0.85
N MET A 49 6.04 -5.60 -1.27
CA MET A 49 6.29 -6.72 -0.36
C MET A 49 7.47 -6.43 0.59
N ALA A 50 8.52 -5.78 0.11
CA ALA A 50 9.65 -5.35 0.94
C ALA A 50 9.20 -4.35 2.01
N ALA A 51 8.39 -3.36 1.64
CA ALA A 51 7.83 -2.38 2.57
C ALA A 51 6.94 -3.04 3.63
N VAL A 52 6.04 -3.95 3.22
CA VAL A 52 5.17 -4.70 4.15
C VAL A 52 5.98 -5.58 5.10
N SER A 53 7.04 -6.23 4.60
CA SER A 53 7.92 -7.06 5.43
C SER A 53 8.67 -6.24 6.46
N GLN A 54 9.17 -5.06 6.08
CA GLN A 54 9.85 -4.15 6.99
C GLN A 54 8.90 -3.63 8.08
N ASP A 55 7.70 -3.19 7.69
CA ASP A 55 6.64 -2.74 8.60
C ASP A 55 6.25 -3.83 9.60
N ALA A 56 6.19 -5.10 9.15
CA ALA A 56 5.91 -6.21 10.04
C ALA A 56 6.99 -6.43 11.10
N ILE A 57 8.27 -6.31 10.72
CA ILE A 57 9.40 -6.39 11.67
C ILE A 57 9.32 -5.25 12.68
N ASP A 58 9.02 -4.04 12.22
CA ASP A 58 8.96 -2.86 13.08
C ASP A 58 7.80 -2.93 14.08
N ARG A 59 6.65 -3.48 13.68
CA ARG A 59 5.53 -3.76 14.61
C ARG A 59 5.89 -4.77 15.68
N VAL A 60 6.62 -5.84 15.33
CA VAL A 60 7.07 -6.83 16.34
C VAL A 60 8.01 -6.18 17.34
N LYS A 61 9.00 -5.40 16.87
CA LYS A 61 9.91 -4.66 17.74
C LYS A 61 9.18 -3.66 18.64
N GLN A 62 8.18 -2.96 18.12
CA GLN A 62 7.35 -2.06 18.93
C GLN A 62 6.56 -2.81 20.00
N GLY A 63 6.01 -3.99 19.69
CA GLY A 63 5.36 -4.86 20.66
C GLY A 63 6.31 -5.28 21.79
N GLU A 64 7.54 -5.67 21.45
CA GLU A 64 8.59 -6.02 22.42
C GLU A 64 9.00 -4.82 23.28
N ALA A 65 9.22 -3.65 22.67
CA ALA A 65 9.57 -2.43 23.37
C ALA A 65 8.45 -1.98 24.33
N ALA A 66 7.19 -2.08 23.90
CA ALA A 66 6.03 -1.80 24.75
C ALA A 66 5.94 -2.77 25.93
N ALA A 67 6.17 -4.07 25.69
CA ALA A 67 6.20 -5.07 26.75
C ALA A 67 7.29 -4.79 27.80
N LEU A 68 8.50 -4.42 27.35
CA LEU A 68 9.59 -3.99 28.24
C LEU A 68 9.20 -2.75 29.05
N ALA A 69 8.67 -1.72 28.39
CA ALA A 69 8.18 -0.52 29.04
C ALA A 69 7.05 -0.80 30.05
N GLY A 70 6.22 -1.80 29.79
CA GLY A 70 5.17 -2.26 30.70
C GLY A 70 5.74 -2.89 31.97
N VAL A 71 6.80 -3.69 31.85
CA VAL A 71 7.52 -4.29 33.00
C VAL A 71 8.19 -3.20 33.85
N ASP A 72 8.75 -2.16 33.22
CA ASP A 72 9.36 -1.01 33.90
C ASP A 72 8.32 0.01 34.44
N GLY A 73 7.02 -0.27 34.27
CA GLY A 73 5.93 0.61 34.69
C GLY A 73 5.80 1.91 33.88
N GLN A 74 6.53 2.03 32.76
CA GLN A 74 6.54 3.18 31.86
C GLN A 74 5.43 3.13 30.80
N ALA A 75 4.81 1.96 30.59
CA ALA A 75 3.65 1.79 29.71
C ALA A 75 2.48 1.15 30.47
N SER A 76 1.26 1.58 30.17
CA SER A 76 0.06 0.98 30.76
C SER A 76 -0.17 -0.43 30.21
N VAL A 77 -0.79 -1.30 31.01
CA VAL A 77 -1.16 -2.67 30.61
C VAL A 77 -1.99 -2.66 29.31
N GLN A 78 -2.86 -1.67 29.13
CA GLN A 78 -3.66 -1.53 27.92
C GLN A 78 -2.78 -1.28 26.67
N GLN A 79 -1.80 -0.38 26.77
CA GLN A 79 -0.87 -0.08 25.67
C GLN A 79 0.02 -1.29 25.33
N VAL A 80 0.45 -2.04 26.34
CA VAL A 80 1.21 -3.29 26.15
C VAL A 80 0.38 -4.30 25.36
N VAL A 81 -0.87 -4.53 25.78
CA VAL A 81 -1.76 -5.48 25.10
C VAL A 81 -2.04 -5.05 23.66
N GLU A 82 -2.31 -3.77 23.41
CA GLU A 82 -2.55 -3.24 22.07
C GLU A 82 -1.34 -3.46 21.15
N ALA A 83 -0.14 -3.10 21.63
CA ALA A 83 1.10 -3.26 20.87
C ALA A 83 1.40 -4.74 20.57
N VAL A 84 1.19 -5.63 21.55
CA VAL A 84 1.38 -7.08 21.37
C VAL A 84 0.37 -7.66 20.38
N MET A 85 -0.91 -7.25 20.44
CA MET A 85 -1.94 -7.71 19.50
C MET A 85 -1.66 -7.24 18.06
N ALA A 86 -1.15 -6.01 17.90
CA ALA A 86 -0.72 -5.49 16.61
C ALA A 86 0.48 -6.28 16.05
N ALA A 87 1.48 -6.55 16.90
CA ALA A 87 2.63 -7.38 16.54
C ALA A 87 2.21 -8.81 16.14
N GLU A 88 1.33 -9.45 16.91
CA GLU A 88 0.87 -10.81 16.65
C GLU A 88 0.10 -10.92 15.33
N THR A 89 -0.73 -9.93 15.02
CA THR A 89 -1.46 -9.87 13.74
C THR A 89 -0.50 -9.78 12.57
N SER A 90 0.52 -8.92 12.69
CA SER A 90 1.55 -8.77 11.65
C SER A 90 2.39 -10.04 11.49
N LEU A 91 2.72 -10.71 12.60
CA LEU A 91 3.46 -11.97 12.60
C LEU A 91 2.66 -13.08 11.90
N ARG A 92 1.36 -13.22 12.18
CA ARG A 92 0.48 -14.19 11.50
C ARG A 92 0.50 -13.99 9.98
N THR A 93 0.44 -12.74 9.52
CA THR A 93 0.52 -12.42 8.09
C THR A 93 1.89 -12.79 7.49
N ALA A 94 2.99 -12.47 8.19
CA ALA A 94 4.33 -12.83 7.74
C ALA A 94 4.51 -14.35 7.62
N ILE A 95 4.00 -15.13 8.58
CA ILE A 95 4.02 -16.59 8.54
C ILE A 95 3.21 -17.12 7.35
N ALA A 96 2.01 -16.58 7.10
CA ALA A 96 1.21 -16.99 5.95
C ALA A 96 1.92 -16.74 4.62
N ILE A 97 2.62 -15.60 4.48
CA ILE A 97 3.44 -15.31 3.29
C ILE A 97 4.59 -16.30 3.19
N ARG A 98 5.31 -16.56 4.29
CA ARG A 98 6.40 -17.54 4.35
C ARG A 98 5.94 -18.91 3.88
N ASP A 99 4.78 -19.37 4.32
CA ASP A 99 4.24 -20.68 3.95
C ASP A 99 3.86 -20.75 2.47
N LYS A 100 3.35 -19.66 1.89
CA LYS A 100 3.08 -19.56 0.45
C LYS A 100 4.35 -19.57 -0.40
N VAL A 101 5.37 -18.84 0.01
CA VAL A 101 6.68 -18.82 -0.68
C VAL A 101 7.34 -20.19 -0.63
N VAL A 102 7.31 -20.86 0.54
CA VAL A 102 7.84 -22.21 0.68
C VAL A 102 7.07 -23.20 -0.21
N THR A 103 5.74 -23.11 -0.25
CA THR A 103 4.90 -23.96 -1.10
C THR A 103 5.25 -23.76 -2.58
N ALA A 104 5.33 -22.51 -3.05
CA ALA A 104 5.70 -22.18 -4.43
C ALA A 104 7.09 -22.72 -4.79
N TYR A 105 8.08 -22.59 -3.89
CA TYR A 105 9.40 -23.16 -4.09
C TYR A 105 9.36 -24.69 -4.22
N GLN A 106 8.61 -25.36 -3.35
CA GLN A 106 8.46 -26.81 -3.39
C GLN A 106 7.73 -27.29 -4.66
N GLU A 107 6.74 -26.55 -5.15
CA GLU A 107 6.03 -26.84 -6.39
C GLU A 107 6.95 -26.74 -7.62
N ILE A 108 7.72 -25.64 -7.74
CA ILE A 108 8.74 -25.47 -8.78
C ILE A 108 9.79 -26.59 -8.72
N SER A 109 10.24 -26.93 -7.51
CA SER A 109 11.21 -28.00 -7.30
C SER A 109 10.68 -29.37 -7.74
N ARG A 110 9.38 -29.63 -7.59
CA ARG A 110 8.74 -30.88 -8.05
C ARG A 110 8.47 -30.92 -9.55
N MET A 111 8.49 -29.76 -10.23
CA MET A 111 8.32 -29.65 -11.67
C MET A 111 9.66 -29.62 -12.43
N THR A 112 10.76 -29.40 -11.72
CA THR A 112 12.12 -29.45 -12.28
C THR A 112 12.48 -30.90 -12.59
N ILE A 113 12.85 -31.13 -13.86
CA ILE A 113 13.29 -32.38 -14.54
C ILE A 113 13.77 -33.53 -13.66
#